data_AF-A0A5C8ZTT2-F1
#
_entry.id   AF-A0A5C8ZTT2-F1
#
_cell.length_a   1.000
_cell.length_b   1.000
_cell.length_c   1.000
_cell.angle_alpha   90.00
_cell.angle_beta   90.00
_cell.angle_gamma   90.00
#
_symmetry.space_group_name_H-M   'P 1'
#
loop_
_entity.id
_entity.type
_entity.pdbx_description
1 polymer ?
#
loop_
_entity_poly.entity_id
_entity_poly.type
_entity_poly.pdbx_seq_one_letter_code
_entity_poly.pdbx_strand_id
1 'polypeptide(L)'
;MAAIAFDTLSCARRLIAAGIPEQQADVLAELMAQAFVHNVDQLVTKDYLDARFDAFESRINQQFVTLEKQMDERFALADQNFAKIEGKFQLLYWMMGVVIATTVLPTLASFFGPG
;
A
#
# COMPACT_ATOMS: atom_id res chain seq x y z
N MET A 1 24.89 -16.59 -3.72
CA MET A 1 24.37 -17.92 -4.11
C MET A 1 25.37 -19.00 -3.74
N ALA A 2 25.25 -19.60 -2.55
CA ALA A 2 25.85 -20.90 -2.33
C ALA A 2 24.94 -21.91 -3.03
N ALA A 3 25.20 -22.18 -4.31
CA ALA A 3 24.64 -23.35 -4.96
C ALA A 3 25.08 -24.53 -4.09
N ILE A 4 24.13 -25.17 -3.40
CA ILE A 4 24.39 -26.43 -2.73
C ILE A 4 24.67 -27.40 -3.88
N ALA A 5 25.95 -27.52 -4.24
CA ALA A 5 26.37 -28.41 -5.30
C ALA A 5 25.96 -29.83 -4.87
N PHE A 6 25.11 -30.46 -5.67
CA PHE A 6 24.70 -31.82 -5.41
C PHE A 6 25.93 -32.72 -5.53
N ASP A 7 26.41 -33.24 -4.41
CA ASP A 7 27.59 -34.10 -4.37
C ASP A 7 27.20 -35.53 -4.81
N THR A 8 27.33 -35.77 -6.11
CA THR A 8 27.04 -37.06 -6.75
C THR A 8 27.87 -38.19 -6.16
N LEU A 9 29.11 -37.91 -5.74
CA LEU A 9 30.05 -38.91 -5.25
C LEU A 9 29.71 -39.36 -3.83
N SER A 10 29.35 -38.41 -2.96
CA SER A 10 28.81 -38.73 -1.64
C SER A 10 27.47 -39.46 -1.73
N CYS A 11 26.63 -39.10 -2.72
CA CYS A 11 25.38 -39.80 -3.00
C CYS A 11 25.60 -41.25 -3.44
N ALA A 12 26.46 -41.48 -4.45
CA ALA A 12 26.80 -42.81 -4.95
C ALA A 12 27.36 -43.72 -3.83
N ARG A 13 28.27 -43.19 -3.00
CA ARG A 13 28.79 -43.93 -1.83
C ARG A 13 27.70 -44.35 -0.85
N ARG A 14 26.71 -43.51 -0.59
CA ARG A 14 25.58 -43.85 0.29
C ARG A 14 24.66 -44.90 -0.34
N LEU A 15 24.47 -44.85 -1.66
CA LEU A 15 23.70 -45.84 -2.41
C LEU A 15 24.41 -47.21 -2.39
N ILE A 16 25.74 -47.23 -2.56
CA ILE A 16 26.57 -48.45 -2.42
C ILE A 16 26.47 -49.01 -1.00
N ALA A 17 26.56 -48.16 0.03
CA ALA A 17 26.40 -48.59 1.42
C ALA A 17 24.99 -49.15 1.72
N ALA A 18 23.97 -48.74 0.95
CA ALA A 18 22.62 -49.29 1.01
C ALA A 18 22.42 -50.58 0.20
N GLY A 19 23.48 -51.11 -0.43
CA GLY A 19 23.47 -52.35 -1.19
C GLY A 19 23.18 -52.20 -2.68
N ILE A 20 23.17 -50.97 -3.21
CA ILE A 20 23.03 -50.74 -4.67
C ILE A 20 24.38 -51.02 -5.34
N PRO A 21 24.43 -51.80 -6.44
CA PRO A 21 25.65 -52.01 -7.21
C PRO A 21 26.30 -50.70 -7.66
N GLU A 22 27.63 -50.64 -7.66
CA GLU A 22 28.42 -49.43 -7.96
C GLU A 22 27.99 -48.73 -9.26
N GLN A 23 27.87 -49.48 -10.37
CA GLN A 23 27.39 -48.93 -11.64
C GLN A 23 25.99 -48.31 -11.57
N GLN A 24 25.07 -48.88 -10.79
CA GLN A 24 23.73 -48.33 -10.64
C GLN A 24 23.72 -47.12 -9.70
N ALA A 25 24.56 -47.13 -8.67
CA ALA A 25 24.70 -46.03 -7.73
C ALA A 25 25.22 -44.76 -8.41
N ASP A 26 26.23 -44.89 -9.28
CA ASP A 26 26.78 -43.78 -10.05
C ASP A 26 25.74 -43.20 -11.02
N VAL A 27 25.10 -44.05 -11.82
CA VAL A 27 24.07 -43.62 -12.79
C VAL A 27 22.88 -42.98 -12.07
N LEU A 28 22.47 -43.52 -10.92
CA LEU A 28 21.36 -42.96 -10.14
C LEU A 28 21.73 -41.60 -9.52
N ALA A 29 22.97 -41.45 -9.01
CA ALA A 29 23.45 -40.18 -8.50
C ALA A 29 23.54 -39.11 -9.59
N GLU A 30 24.01 -39.48 -10.79
CA GLU A 30 24.05 -38.59 -11.97
C GLU A 30 22.66 -38.17 -12.42
N LEU A 31 21.71 -39.10 -12.52
CA LEU A 31 20.32 -38.80 -12.90
C LEU A 31 19.66 -37.86 -11.89
N MET A 32 19.88 -38.07 -10.59
CA MET A 32 19.36 -37.17 -9.55
C MET A 32 20.00 -35.77 -9.62
N ALA A 33 21.30 -35.69 -9.89
CA ALA A 33 21.96 -34.40 -10.08
C ALA A 33 21.44 -33.66 -11.31
N GLN A 34 21.25 -34.36 -12.44
CA GLN A 34 20.69 -33.77 -13.66
C GLN A 34 19.25 -33.28 -13.43
N ALA A 35 18.41 -34.07 -12.76
CA ALA A 35 17.05 -33.67 -12.39
C ALA A 35 17.06 -32.45 -11.47
N PHE A 36 17.98 -32.39 -10.50
CA PHE A 36 18.09 -31.25 -9.59
C PHE A 36 18.51 -29.99 -10.35
N VAL A 37 19.57 -30.04 -11.17
CA VAL A 37 20.05 -28.91 -11.97
C VAL A 37 18.97 -28.37 -12.91
N HIS A 38 18.21 -29.25 -13.56
CA HIS A 38 17.12 -28.82 -14.45
C HIS A 38 16.00 -28.06 -13.71
N ASN A 39 15.76 -28.40 -12.43
CA ASN A 39 14.73 -27.74 -11.63
C ASN A 39 15.25 -26.50 -10.88
N VAL A 40 16.55 -26.37 -10.61
CA VAL A 40 17.14 -25.23 -9.87
C VAL A 40 16.86 -23.89 -10.53
N ASP A 41 16.82 -23.82 -11.86
CA ASP A 41 16.46 -22.58 -12.59
C ASP A 41 14.99 -22.18 -12.36
N GLN A 42 14.12 -23.11 -11.97
CA GLN A 42 12.73 -22.85 -11.60
C GLN A 42 12.54 -22.61 -10.10
N LEU A 43 13.56 -22.88 -9.27
CA LEU A 43 13.47 -22.64 -7.84
C LEU A 43 13.59 -21.15 -7.54
N VAL A 44 12.54 -20.63 -6.92
CA VAL A 44 12.56 -19.29 -6.35
C VAL A 44 13.50 -19.30 -5.13
N THR A 45 14.60 -18.55 -5.20
CA THR A 45 15.56 -18.45 -4.10
C THR A 45 15.06 -17.47 -3.03
N LYS A 46 15.53 -17.64 -1.80
CA LYS A 46 15.27 -16.69 -0.71
C LYS A 46 15.73 -15.28 -1.09
N ASP A 47 16.95 -15.15 -1.62
CA ASP A 47 17.51 -13.86 -2.05
C ASP A 47 16.62 -13.17 -3.10
N TYR A 48 16.04 -13.94 -4.03
CA TYR A 48 15.11 -13.40 -5.03
C TYR A 48 13.81 -12.90 -4.39
N LEU A 49 13.26 -13.65 -3.43
CA LEU A 49 12.06 -13.22 -2.70
C LEU A 49 12.34 -11.98 -1.86
N ASP A 50 13.44 -11.95 -1.12
CA ASP A 50 13.84 -10.82 -0.30
C ASP A 50 13.96 -9.56 -1.17
N ALA A 51 14.66 -9.64 -2.31
CA ALA A 51 14.75 -8.53 -3.26
C ALA A 51 13.39 -8.10 -3.83
N ARG A 52 12.48 -9.06 -4.08
CA ARG A 52 11.11 -8.76 -4.54
C ARG A 52 10.26 -8.11 -3.46
N PHE A 53 10.41 -8.53 -2.21
CA PHE A 53 9.73 -7.94 -1.07
C PHE A 53 10.23 -6.52 -0.82
N ASP A 54 11.54 -6.27 -0.83
CA ASP A 54 12.12 -4.93 -0.68
C ASP A 54 11.62 -3.98 -1.77
N ALA A 55 11.59 -4.44 -3.03
CA ALA A 55 11.07 -3.67 -4.15
C ALA A 55 9.56 -3.39 -4.00
N PHE A 56 8.80 -4.34 -3.46
CA PHE A 56 7.37 -4.19 -3.21
C PHE A 56 7.11 -3.20 -2.07
N GLU A 57 7.84 -3.29 -0.97
CA GLU A 57 7.76 -2.38 0.17
C GLU A 57 8.07 -0.93 -0.24
N SER A 58 9.14 -0.75 -1.03
CA SER A 58 9.49 0.56 -1.59
C SER A 58 8.37 1.16 -2.44
N ARG A 59 7.75 0.34 -3.32
CA ARG A 59 6.63 0.79 -4.15
C ARG A 59 5.40 1.16 -3.30
N ILE A 60 5.07 0.37 -2.29
CA ILE A 60 3.96 0.66 -1.38
C ILE A 60 4.20 1.97 -0.64
N ASN A 61 5.39 2.15 -0.06
CA ASN A 61 5.72 3.37 0.66
C ASN A 61 5.61 4.61 -0.24
N GLN A 62 6.09 4.54 -1.48
CA GLN A 62 5.93 5.62 -2.45
C GLN A 62 4.46 5.94 -2.76
N GLN A 63 3.61 4.91 -2.90
CA GLN A 63 2.18 5.10 -3.13
C GLN A 63 1.49 5.73 -1.91
N PHE A 64 1.83 5.29 -0.69
CA PHE A 64 1.31 5.88 0.54
C PHE A 64 1.67 7.35 0.67
N VAL A 65 2.94 7.72 0.47
CA VAL A 65 3.37 9.13 0.51
C VAL A 65 2.65 9.98 -0.53
N THR A 66 2.37 9.41 -1.71
CA THR A 66 1.62 10.12 -2.77
C THR A 66 0.16 10.31 -2.36
N LEU A 67 -0.48 9.29 -1.79
CA LEU A 67 -1.85 9.35 -1.30
C LEU A 67 -2.00 10.35 -0.15
N GLU A 68 -1.06 10.36 0.80
CA GLU A 68 -1.04 11.34 1.91
C GLU A 68 -1.00 12.77 1.38
N LYS A 69 -0.09 13.07 0.44
CA LYS A 69 -0.02 14.40 -0.18
C LYS A 69 -1.32 14.79 -0.88
N GLN A 70 -1.94 13.87 -1.63
CA GLN A 70 -3.21 14.14 -2.30
C GLN A 70 -4.35 14.38 -1.31
N MET A 71 -4.37 13.66 -0.19
CA MET A 71 -5.34 13.90 0.87
C MET A 71 -5.11 15.27 1.51
N ASP A 72 -3.88 15.62 1.86
CA ASP A 72 -3.55 16.92 2.45
C ASP A 72 -3.96 18.09 1.53
N GLU A 73 -3.68 17.99 0.24
CA GLU A 73 -4.13 18.99 -0.75
C GLU A 73 -5.65 19.11 -0.81
N ARG A 74 -6.37 17.98 -0.78
CA ARG A 74 -7.83 17.96 -0.78
C ARG A 74 -8.42 18.54 0.51
N PHE A 75 -7.83 18.24 1.66
CA PHE A 75 -8.25 18.82 2.94
C PHE A 75 -7.99 20.33 2.96
N ALA A 76 -6.83 20.79 2.49
CA ALA A 76 -6.55 22.23 2.38
C ALA A 76 -7.54 22.95 1.45
N LEU A 77 -7.92 22.33 0.33
CA LEU A 77 -8.96 22.87 -0.56
C LEU A 77 -10.34 22.88 0.11
N ALA A 78 -10.68 21.82 0.85
CA ALA A 78 -11.92 21.75 1.62
C ALA A 78 -11.99 22.87 2.67
N ASP A 79 -10.92 23.08 3.44
CA ASP A 79 -10.83 24.16 4.43
C ASP A 79 -11.01 25.54 3.81
N GLN A 80 -10.40 25.80 2.64
CA GLN A 80 -10.62 27.05 1.92
C GLN A 80 -12.08 27.24 1.50
N ASN A 81 -12.75 26.17 1.07
CA ASN A 81 -14.16 26.22 0.69
C ASN A 81 -15.04 26.46 1.92
N PHE A 82 -14.75 25.82 3.05
CA PHE A 82 -15.44 26.08 4.30
C PHE A 82 -15.25 27.53 4.76
N ALA A 83 -14.03 28.07 4.72
CA ALA A 83 -13.78 29.47 5.07
C ALA A 83 -14.56 30.45 4.18
N LYS A 84 -14.67 30.16 2.87
CA LYS A 84 -15.50 30.96 1.94
C LYS A 84 -16.99 30.86 2.27
N ILE A 85 -17.47 29.68 2.64
CA ILE A 85 -18.86 29.43 3.02
C ILE A 85 -19.18 30.20 4.31
N GLU A 86 -18.30 30.15 5.31
CA GLU A 86 -18.45 30.87 6.58
C GLU A 86 -18.57 32.38 6.35
N GLY A 87 -17.69 32.95 5.51
CA GLY A 87 -17.76 34.38 5.16
C GLY A 87 -19.06 34.77 4.45
N LYS A 88 -19.57 33.90 3.55
CA LYS A 88 -20.88 34.11 2.92
C LYS A 88 -22.02 34.05 3.92
N PHE A 89 -22.00 33.11 4.85
CA PHE A 89 -23.01 33.00 5.90
C PHE A 89 -22.99 34.19 6.84
N GLN A 90 -21.81 34.69 7.22
CA GLN A 90 -21.69 35.89 8.05
C GLN A 90 -22.29 37.13 7.36
N LEU A 91 -22.03 37.29 6.05
CA LEU A 91 -22.65 38.36 5.25
C LEU A 91 -24.18 38.19 5.18
N LEU A 92 -24.64 36.96 4.92
CA LEU A 92 -26.07 36.65 4.84
C LEU A 92 -26.76 36.93 6.18
N TYR A 93 -26.15 36.55 7.30
CA TYR A 93 -26.66 36.79 8.65
C TYR A 93 -26.79 38.28 8.94
N TRP A 94 -25.80 39.09 8.57
CA TRP A 94 -25.87 40.55 8.66
C TRP A 94 -27.03 41.14 7.86
N MET A 95 -27.18 40.73 6.59
CA MET A 95 -28.27 41.20 5.73
C MET A 95 -29.65 40.83 6.30
N MET A 96 -29.81 39.61 6.82
CA MET A 96 -31.04 39.19 7.49
C MET A 96 -31.32 40.03 8.74
N GLY A 97 -30.30 40.36 9.53
CA GLY A 97 -30.43 41.27 10.67
C GLY A 97 -30.95 42.66 10.26
N VAL A 98 -30.45 43.21 9.15
CA VAL A 98 -30.94 44.50 8.62
C VAL A 98 -32.39 44.38 8.13
N VAL A 99 -32.74 43.31 7.40
CA VAL A 99 -34.11 43.09 6.90
C VAL A 99 -35.11 42.90 8.05
N ILE A 100 -34.72 42.18 9.10
CA ILE A 100 -35.54 42.03 10.32
C ILE A 100 -35.69 43.40 10.99
N ALA A 101 -34.62 44.18 11.14
CA ALA A 101 -34.70 45.52 11.72
C ALA A 101 -35.64 46.44 10.90
N THR A 102 -35.56 46.44 9.58
CA THR A 102 -36.42 47.28 8.73
C THR A 102 -37.88 46.86 8.71
N THR A 103 -38.20 45.58 8.92
CA THR A 103 -39.59 45.09 8.89
C THR A 103 -40.24 45.06 10.27
N VAL A 104 -39.46 44.71 11.30
CA VAL A 104 -39.95 44.51 12.67
C VAL A 104 -39.99 45.83 13.46
N LEU A 105 -39.05 46.76 13.26
CA LEU A 105 -39.08 48.05 13.96
C LEU A 105 -40.34 48.87 13.61
N PRO A 106 -40.77 49.01 12.34
CA PRO A 106 -41.97 49.76 12.00
C PRO A 106 -43.25 49.09 12.48
N THR A 107 -43.33 47.75 12.44
CA THR A 107 -44.51 47.02 12.92
C THR A 107 -44.64 47.05 14.43
N LEU A 108 -43.54 47.05 15.18
CA LEU A 108 -43.57 47.29 16.62
C LEU A 108 -43.95 48.74 16.94
N ALA A 109 -43.41 49.71 16.21
CA ALA A 109 -43.74 51.12 16.39
C ALA A 109 -45.20 51.44 16.02
N SER A 110 -45.79 50.78 15.03
CA SER A 110 -47.21 50.96 14.69
C SER A 110 -48.15 50.26 15.68
N PHE A 111 -47.68 49.23 16.38
CA PHE A 111 -48.48 48.49 17.36
C PHE A 111 -48.39 49.08 18.79
N PHE A 112 -47.27 49.73 19.13
CA PHE A 112 -47.02 50.38 20.43
C PHE A 112 -46.93 51.91 20.38
N GLY A 113 -47.01 52.51 19.20
CA GLY A 113 -47.07 53.97 19.04
C GLY A 113 -48.35 54.55 19.62
N PRO A 114 -48.32 55.78 20.18
CA PRO A 114 -49.49 56.36 20.84
C PRO A 114 -50.61 56.53 19.81
N GLY A 115 -51.75 55.89 20.07
CA GLY A 115 -53.00 56.14 19.35
C GLY A 115 -53.51 57.56 19.56
#